data_AF-A0ABD6DRM2-F1
#
_entry.id   AF-A0ABD6DRM2-F1
#
_cell.length_a   1.000
_cell.length_b   1.000
_cell.length_c   1.000
_cell.angle_alpha   90.00
_cell.angle_beta   90.00
_cell.angle_gamma   90.00
#
_symmetry.space_group_name_H-M   'P 1'
#
loop_
_entity.id
_entity.type
_entity.pdbx_description
1 polymer ?
#
loop_
_entity_poly.entity_id
_entity_poly.type
_entity_poly.pdbx_seq_one_letter_code
_entity_poly.pdbx_strand_id
1 'polypeptide(L)'
;MEGRRSRPDDGSGYHLWSRRHYLVATAGIGALSGCLGGDGDGADGTTAVETTTIVDDDTDDDADDDTDDGEDDDEELPEGVSREEFENGPVPDVYLSARSIGGEQRGSEELFPKADVQFSEYEEALENNAHQPGRCCANCHEYIHDRNGDGFGACVAVEGYIDGADWCTVWEELPEPSVPEGLSEEELPTAQVPEQYRTASSQGGEERDPNDLRTQEAVQLMESVEAIADGLGQPGQSCGNCAEFIPDENGDGWGACAKVEGYVAVEDWCAIWEHITEEL
;
A
#
# COMPACT_ATOMS: atom_id res chain seq x y z
N MET A 1 -36.26 18.24 -19.64
CA MET A 1 -35.24 17.41 -20.31
C MET A 1 -33.91 17.94 -19.85
N GLU A 2 -33.49 17.51 -18.67
CA GLU A 2 -32.19 17.87 -18.08
C GLU A 2 -31.29 16.66 -18.27
N GLY A 3 -30.20 16.86 -19.00
CA GLY A 3 -29.25 15.81 -19.35
C GLY A 3 -28.41 15.43 -18.13
N ARG A 4 -28.51 14.17 -17.72
CA ARG A 4 -27.50 13.51 -16.89
C ARG A 4 -26.15 13.64 -17.58
N ARG A 5 -25.22 14.37 -16.95
CA ARG A 5 -23.79 14.18 -17.21
C ARG A 5 -23.44 12.79 -16.68
N SER A 6 -23.02 11.91 -17.60
CA SER A 6 -22.51 10.59 -17.24
C SER A 6 -21.16 10.80 -16.55
N ARG A 7 -20.96 10.18 -15.39
CA ARG A 7 -19.63 9.99 -14.80
C ARG A 7 -18.77 9.20 -15.80
N PRO A 8 -17.47 9.50 -15.94
CA PRO A 8 -16.58 8.63 -16.67
C PRO A 8 -16.55 7.25 -16.00
N ASP A 9 -16.39 6.23 -16.84
CA ASP A 9 -16.24 4.82 -16.48
C ASP A 9 -14.84 4.65 -15.84
N ASP A 10 -14.78 4.60 -14.51
CA ASP A 10 -13.57 4.76 -13.69
C ASP A 10 -12.68 3.50 -13.60
N GLY A 11 -13.00 2.42 -14.32
CA GLY A 11 -12.22 1.16 -14.28
C GLY A 11 -11.31 0.90 -15.50
N SER A 12 -11.56 1.56 -16.63
CA SER A 12 -10.95 1.19 -17.92
C SER A 12 -9.48 1.60 -18.09
N GLY A 13 -8.96 2.51 -17.25
CA GLY A 13 -7.60 3.05 -17.41
C GLY A 13 -6.51 2.21 -16.75
N TYR A 14 -6.83 1.57 -15.63
CA TYR A 14 -5.85 0.89 -14.77
C TYR A 14 -5.30 -0.40 -15.40
N HIS A 15 -6.10 -1.12 -16.18
CA HIS A 15 -5.63 -2.27 -16.96
C HIS A 15 -4.57 -1.91 -18.03
N LEU A 16 -4.37 -0.62 -18.34
CA LEU A 16 -3.27 -0.18 -19.21
C LEU A 16 -1.93 -0.07 -18.48
N TRP A 17 -1.95 -0.10 -17.14
CA TRP A 17 -0.78 -0.02 -16.28
C TRP A 17 -0.39 -1.35 -15.67
N SER A 18 -1.29 -2.35 -15.74
CA SER A 18 -0.96 -3.72 -15.40
C SER A 18 0.00 -4.33 -16.42
N ARG A 19 1.07 -4.96 -15.95
CA ARG A 19 2.09 -5.59 -16.81
C ARG A 19 1.92 -7.11 -16.85
N ARG A 20 1.49 -7.72 -15.74
CA ARG A 20 1.40 -9.16 -15.56
C ARG A 20 -0.03 -9.67 -15.58
N HIS A 21 -0.22 -10.87 -16.13
CA HIS A 21 -1.52 -11.53 -16.18
C HIS A 21 -1.65 -12.56 -15.06
N TYR A 22 -2.41 -12.22 -14.02
CA TYR A 22 -2.73 -13.13 -12.93
C TYR A 22 -3.96 -13.97 -13.25
N LEU A 23 -3.99 -15.21 -12.74
CA LEU A 23 -5.17 -16.07 -12.79
C LEU A 23 -6.15 -15.65 -11.68
N VAL A 24 -6.70 -14.44 -11.77
CA VAL A 24 -7.72 -13.98 -10.82
C VAL A 24 -9.08 -14.50 -11.25
N ALA A 25 -9.73 -15.28 -10.38
CA ALA A 25 -11.11 -15.67 -10.57
C ALA A 25 -11.99 -14.42 -10.44
N THR A 26 -12.52 -13.91 -11.56
CA THR A 26 -13.57 -12.88 -11.54
C THR A 26 -14.81 -13.45 -10.84
N ALA A 27 -14.89 -13.28 -9.53
CA ALA A 27 -16.09 -13.57 -8.76
C ALA A 27 -17.14 -12.52 -9.11
N GLY A 28 -17.85 -12.74 -10.23
CA GLY A 28 -19.00 -11.93 -10.59
C GLY A 28 -19.99 -11.94 -9.43
N ILE A 29 -20.20 -10.77 -8.81
CA ILE A 29 -21.22 -10.57 -7.78
C ILE A 29 -22.59 -10.74 -8.46
N GLY A 30 -23.05 -11.98 -8.54
CA GLY A 30 -24.40 -12.32 -8.94
C GLY A 30 -25.35 -11.86 -7.84
N ALA A 31 -26.05 -10.74 -8.07
CA ALA A 31 -27.15 -10.30 -7.23
C ALA A 31 -28.25 -11.36 -7.21
N LEU A 32 -28.21 -12.26 -6.22
CA LEU A 32 -29.30 -13.18 -5.90
C LEU A 32 -30.40 -12.40 -5.17
N SER A 33 -31.14 -11.60 -5.93
CA SER A 33 -32.45 -11.09 -5.52
C SER A 33 -33.44 -12.25 -5.60
N GLY A 34 -33.67 -12.92 -4.47
CA GLY A 34 -34.58 -14.06 -4.33
C GLY A 34 -35.57 -13.83 -3.19
N CYS A 35 -36.82 -13.55 -3.56
CA CYS A 35 -37.95 -13.27 -2.70
C CYS A 35 -38.33 -14.43 -1.76
N LEU A 36 -38.68 -14.12 -0.50
CA LEU A 36 -39.63 -14.93 0.27
C LEU A 36 -40.58 -14.00 1.04
N GLY A 37 -41.87 -14.03 0.66
CA GLY A 37 -42.95 -13.30 1.33
C GLY A 37 -43.60 -14.12 2.46
N GLY A 38 -44.24 -13.41 3.39
CA GLY A 38 -45.10 -13.99 4.43
C GLY A 38 -45.77 -12.92 5.32
N ASP A 39 -47.05 -12.67 5.06
CA ASP A 39 -48.00 -11.79 5.78
C ASP A 39 -48.19 -12.08 7.28
N GLY A 40 -48.56 -11.04 8.05
CA GLY A 40 -49.04 -11.18 9.44
C GLY A 40 -49.38 -9.86 10.16
N ASP A 41 -50.60 -9.38 9.92
CA ASP A 41 -51.51 -8.49 10.67
C ASP A 41 -51.18 -8.07 12.13
N GLY A 42 -51.48 -6.81 12.49
CA GLY A 42 -52.08 -6.52 13.81
C GLY A 42 -51.69 -5.21 14.53
N ALA A 43 -52.68 -4.32 14.67
CA ALA A 43 -52.95 -3.41 15.79
C ALA A 43 -52.35 -1.98 15.82
N ASP A 44 -53.14 -1.08 15.23
CA ASP A 44 -53.64 0.22 15.74
C ASP A 44 -53.23 0.70 17.16
N GLY A 45 -52.90 1.98 17.26
CA GLY A 45 -52.58 2.68 18.52
C GLY A 45 -52.26 4.16 18.31
N THR A 46 -53.30 4.96 18.10
CA THR A 46 -53.24 6.42 17.96
C THR A 46 -53.09 7.16 19.30
N THR A 47 -52.63 8.42 19.24
CA THR A 47 -52.63 9.50 20.28
C THR A 47 -51.60 9.37 21.42
N ALA A 48 -50.92 10.41 21.91
CA ALA A 48 -51.13 11.85 21.83
C ALA A 48 -49.81 12.64 22.01
N VAL A 49 -49.85 13.87 21.52
CA VAL A 49 -48.89 14.96 21.73
C VAL A 49 -48.98 15.43 23.19
N GLU A 50 -47.85 15.59 23.87
CA GLU A 50 -47.74 16.55 24.97
C GLU A 50 -46.50 17.44 24.80
N THR A 51 -46.82 18.70 24.56
CA THR A 51 -46.00 19.89 24.68
C THR A 51 -45.59 20.11 26.14
N THR A 52 -44.32 20.38 26.41
CA THR A 52 -43.96 21.26 27.54
C THR A 52 -42.76 22.12 27.17
N THR A 53 -42.94 23.42 27.36
CA THR A 53 -42.08 24.55 27.04
C THR A 53 -40.95 24.76 28.06
N ILE A 54 -39.76 25.04 27.52
CA ILE A 54 -38.78 26.12 27.82
C ILE A 54 -38.67 26.63 29.26
N VAL A 55 -37.44 26.58 29.78
CA VAL A 55 -36.84 27.65 30.61
C VAL A 55 -35.41 27.88 30.13
N ASP A 56 -35.17 29.10 29.66
CA ASP A 56 -33.88 29.73 29.44
C ASP A 56 -33.10 29.89 30.75
N ASP A 57 -31.78 29.68 30.72
CA ASP A 57 -30.84 30.32 31.64
C ASP A 57 -29.56 30.64 30.85
N ASP A 58 -29.43 31.92 30.51
CA ASP A 58 -28.23 32.54 29.97
C ASP A 58 -27.15 32.59 31.05
N THR A 59 -25.95 32.09 30.75
CA THR A 59 -24.72 32.67 31.31
C THR A 59 -23.62 32.58 30.26
N ASP A 60 -23.30 33.75 29.71
CA ASP A 60 -22.07 34.05 28.98
C ASP A 60 -20.84 33.66 29.81
N ASP A 61 -19.94 32.87 29.21
CA ASP A 61 -18.51 33.00 29.47
C ASP A 61 -17.78 32.82 28.15
N ASP A 62 -17.31 33.95 27.62
CA ASP A 62 -16.30 34.05 26.59
C ASP A 62 -15.03 33.32 27.02
N ALA A 63 -14.68 32.26 26.30
CA ALA A 63 -13.30 31.86 26.12
C ALA A 63 -13.16 31.38 24.67
N ASP A 64 -12.62 32.28 23.84
CA ASP A 64 -11.92 31.94 22.62
C ASP A 64 -10.94 30.81 22.93
N ASP A 65 -11.28 29.60 22.50
CA ASP A 65 -10.31 28.53 22.24
C ASP A 65 -10.71 27.95 20.88
N ASP A 66 -10.48 28.75 19.84
CA ASP A 66 -10.15 28.21 18.53
C ASP A 66 -8.80 27.49 18.67
N THR A 67 -8.78 26.35 19.36
CA THR A 67 -7.86 25.27 18.99
C THR A 67 -8.34 24.81 17.63
N ASP A 68 -7.80 25.47 16.62
CA ASP A 68 -7.40 24.85 15.36
C ASP A 68 -6.50 23.66 15.72
N ASP A 69 -7.09 22.59 16.27
CA ASP A 69 -6.60 21.23 16.06
C ASP A 69 -6.95 20.95 14.60
N GLY A 70 -6.18 21.56 13.70
CA GLY A 70 -5.81 20.84 12.51
C GLY A 70 -5.26 19.53 13.05
N GLU A 71 -5.94 18.44 12.73
CA GLU A 71 -5.39 17.09 12.91
C GLU A 71 -4.11 17.09 12.05
N ASP A 72 -3.01 17.59 12.63
CA ASP A 72 -1.67 17.36 12.12
C ASP A 72 -1.59 15.84 12.11
N ASP A 73 -1.65 15.29 10.90
CA ASP A 73 -1.44 13.87 10.64
C ASP A 73 0.01 13.60 11.07
N ASP A 74 0.18 13.36 12.37
CA ASP A 74 1.47 13.14 12.99
C ASP A 74 1.93 11.76 12.51
N GLU A 75 2.52 11.71 11.32
CA GLU A 75 3.33 10.57 10.84
C GLU A 75 4.09 9.97 12.03
N GLU A 76 3.89 8.67 12.26
CA GLU A 76 4.55 7.97 13.35
C GLU A 76 6.05 7.96 13.10
N LEU A 77 6.80 8.87 13.74
CA LEU A 77 8.24 8.96 13.58
C LEU A 77 8.94 7.79 14.31
N PRO A 78 10.07 7.28 13.79
CA PRO A 78 10.88 6.29 14.51
C PRO A 78 11.28 6.78 15.91
N GLU A 79 11.40 5.86 16.87
CA GLU A 79 11.72 6.21 18.26
C GLU A 79 12.99 7.05 18.37
N GLY A 80 12.85 8.27 18.91
CA GLY A 80 13.96 9.17 19.17
C GLY A 80 14.46 9.98 17.96
N VAL A 81 13.77 9.89 16.82
CA VAL A 81 14.05 10.70 15.62
C VAL A 81 13.21 11.98 15.65
N SER A 82 13.84 13.13 15.46
CA SER A 82 13.11 14.40 15.31
C SER A 82 12.55 14.54 13.89
N ARG A 83 11.50 15.36 13.72
CA ARG A 83 10.93 15.68 12.39
C ARG A 83 11.99 16.17 11.39
N GLU A 84 12.90 17.06 11.83
CA GLU A 84 13.99 17.57 10.99
C GLU A 84 14.95 16.46 10.55
N GLU A 85 15.28 15.52 11.45
CA GLU A 85 16.12 14.36 11.12
C GLU A 85 15.37 13.34 10.25
N PHE A 86 14.07 13.17 10.44
CA PHE A 86 13.23 12.32 9.60
C PHE A 86 13.22 12.83 8.15
N GLU A 87 13.00 14.13 7.97
CA GLU A 87 12.90 14.78 6.66
C GLU A 87 14.25 14.88 5.93
N ASN A 88 15.33 15.24 6.64
CA ASN A 88 16.60 15.62 6.02
C ASN A 88 17.73 14.61 6.31
N GLY A 89 17.51 13.67 7.23
CA GLY A 89 18.53 12.76 7.71
C GLY A 89 19.41 13.34 8.83
N PRO A 90 20.47 12.62 9.23
CA PRO A 90 20.96 11.39 8.61
C PRO A 90 20.04 10.20 8.85
N VAL A 91 19.93 9.32 7.85
CA VAL A 91 19.38 7.97 8.06
C VAL A 91 20.36 7.10 8.84
N PRO A 92 19.90 6.01 9.50
CA PRO A 92 20.77 5.08 10.21
C PRO A 92 21.89 4.50 9.33
N ASP A 93 23.03 4.15 9.96
CA ASP A 93 24.24 3.67 9.27
C ASP A 93 23.99 2.46 8.34
N VAL A 94 22.97 1.64 8.65
CA VAL A 94 22.58 0.48 7.84
C VAL A 94 22.20 0.85 6.40
N TYR A 95 21.76 2.10 6.17
CA TYR A 95 21.35 2.59 4.86
C TYR A 95 22.48 3.23 4.04
N LEU A 96 23.56 3.69 4.67
CA LEU A 96 24.61 4.50 4.02
C LEU A 96 25.35 3.78 2.87
N SER A 97 25.24 2.45 2.79
CA SER A 97 25.82 1.64 1.71
C SER A 97 24.86 0.58 1.18
N ALA A 98 23.59 0.66 1.61
CA ALA A 98 22.55 -0.26 1.17
C ALA A 98 22.25 -0.07 -0.31
N ARG A 99 21.68 -1.12 -0.91
CA ARG A 99 21.21 -1.10 -2.28
C ARG A 99 19.72 -0.87 -2.36
N SER A 100 19.28 -0.11 -3.35
CA SER A 100 17.87 0.03 -3.71
C SER A 100 17.34 -1.28 -4.31
N ILE A 101 16.02 -1.33 -4.53
CA ILE A 101 15.35 -2.40 -5.28
C ILE A 101 15.96 -2.52 -6.69
N GLY A 102 16.24 -1.39 -7.33
CA GLY A 102 16.95 -1.32 -8.62
C GLY A 102 18.43 -1.73 -8.58
N GLY A 103 18.97 -1.98 -7.39
CA GLY A 103 20.35 -2.41 -7.19
C GLY A 103 21.37 -1.29 -7.15
N GLU A 104 20.95 -0.02 -7.12
CA GLU A 104 21.85 1.13 -6.97
C GLU A 104 22.31 1.30 -5.52
N GLN A 105 23.51 1.82 -5.27
CA GLN A 105 24.03 1.99 -3.91
C GLN A 105 23.80 3.42 -3.42
N ARG A 106 23.23 3.59 -2.21
CA ARG A 106 23.07 4.91 -1.58
C ARG A 106 24.43 5.56 -1.29
N GLY A 107 24.49 6.88 -1.41
CA GLY A 107 25.69 7.68 -1.13
C GLY A 107 26.76 7.64 -2.24
N SER A 108 26.43 7.08 -3.41
CA SER A 108 27.22 7.21 -4.63
C SER A 108 27.15 8.61 -5.23
N GLU A 109 26.05 9.33 -4.99
CA GLU A 109 25.72 10.66 -5.50
C GLU A 109 25.17 11.58 -4.40
N GLU A 110 24.99 12.86 -4.73
CA GLU A 110 24.34 13.84 -3.87
C GLU A 110 22.83 13.57 -3.84
N LEU A 111 22.24 13.54 -2.65
CA LEU A 111 20.82 13.29 -2.46
C LEU A 111 20.02 14.57 -2.71
N PHE A 112 18.82 14.44 -3.26
CA PHE A 112 17.87 15.54 -3.40
C PHE A 112 17.14 15.78 -2.07
N PRO A 113 16.98 17.04 -1.65
CA PRO A 113 16.03 17.40 -0.60
C PRO A 113 14.60 17.01 -1.02
N LYS A 114 13.79 16.55 -0.07
CA LYS A 114 12.38 16.18 -0.29
C LYS A 114 11.57 17.27 -1.03
N ALA A 115 11.80 18.54 -0.67
CA ALA A 115 11.15 19.68 -1.29
C ALA A 115 11.48 19.86 -2.79
N ASP A 116 12.67 19.46 -3.23
CA ASP A 116 13.11 19.63 -4.63
C ASP A 116 12.50 18.58 -5.56
N VAL A 117 12.06 17.45 -5.00
CA VAL A 117 11.46 16.33 -5.75
C VAL A 117 9.96 16.22 -5.54
N GLN A 118 9.33 17.20 -4.88
CA GLN A 118 7.91 17.16 -4.51
C GLN A 118 7.58 15.82 -3.84
N PHE A 119 8.39 15.44 -2.86
CA PHE A 119 8.08 14.31 -2.00
C PHE A 119 6.77 14.59 -1.25
N SER A 120 5.89 13.61 -1.21
CA SER A 120 4.57 13.74 -0.61
C SER A 120 4.07 12.37 -0.17
N GLU A 121 3.32 12.36 0.92
CA GLU A 121 2.47 11.24 1.32
C GLU A 121 1.56 10.82 0.16
N TYR A 122 1.16 9.55 0.14
CA TYR A 122 0.40 9.03 -1.01
C TYR A 122 -0.87 9.85 -1.30
N GLU A 123 -1.62 10.24 -0.27
CA GLU A 123 -2.88 10.97 -0.45
C GLU A 123 -2.67 12.34 -1.12
N GLU A 124 -1.61 13.07 -0.75
CA GLU A 124 -1.22 14.32 -1.40
C GLU A 124 -0.69 14.06 -2.81
N ALA A 125 0.04 12.96 -3.02
CA ALA A 125 0.59 12.59 -4.32
C ALA A 125 -0.50 12.45 -5.40
N LEU A 126 -1.72 12.03 -5.03
CA LEU A 126 -2.88 11.95 -5.94
C LEU A 126 -3.27 13.30 -6.57
N GLU A 127 -2.93 14.42 -5.93
CA GLU A 127 -3.16 15.76 -6.48
C GLU A 127 -2.09 16.16 -7.50
N ASN A 128 -0.96 15.45 -7.53
CA ASN A 128 0.12 15.69 -8.47
C ASN A 128 -0.17 15.03 -9.84
N ASN A 129 -0.21 15.84 -10.90
CA ASN A 129 -0.49 15.33 -12.26
C ASN A 129 0.57 14.35 -12.81
N ALA A 130 1.74 14.27 -12.19
CA ALA A 130 2.78 13.30 -12.56
C ALA A 130 2.64 11.96 -11.84
N HIS A 131 1.89 11.90 -10.73
CA HIS A 131 1.57 10.67 -10.02
C HIS A 131 0.64 9.78 -10.87
N GLN A 132 0.78 8.48 -10.72
CA GLN A 132 -0.17 7.51 -11.27
C GLN A 132 -0.53 6.51 -10.18
N PRO A 133 -1.79 6.05 -10.14
CA PRO A 133 -2.22 5.04 -9.18
C PRO A 133 -1.33 3.79 -9.19
N GLY A 134 -1.08 3.26 -7.99
CA GLY A 134 -0.21 2.11 -7.80
C GLY A 134 1.28 2.43 -7.80
N ARG A 135 1.70 3.70 -8.01
CA ARG A 135 3.10 4.12 -7.85
C ARG A 135 3.34 4.63 -6.44
N CYS A 136 4.30 4.02 -5.77
CA CYS A 136 4.79 4.45 -4.46
C CYS A 136 6.29 4.16 -4.33
N CYS A 137 6.91 4.64 -3.26
CA CYS A 137 8.32 4.43 -2.97
C CYS A 137 8.64 2.92 -2.90
N ALA A 138 7.78 2.12 -2.28
CA ALA A 138 7.95 0.68 -2.13
C ALA A 138 8.10 -0.10 -3.44
N ASN A 139 7.66 0.46 -4.58
CA ASN A 139 7.84 -0.13 -5.91
C ASN A 139 8.65 0.75 -6.87
N CYS A 140 9.42 1.68 -6.32
CA CYS A 140 10.35 2.54 -7.04
C CYS A 140 11.72 1.87 -7.20
N HIS A 141 12.38 2.09 -8.33
CA HIS A 141 13.76 1.67 -8.57
C HIS A 141 14.75 2.17 -7.50
N GLU A 142 14.53 3.38 -6.98
CA GLU A 142 15.45 4.08 -6.08
C GLU A 142 15.26 3.73 -4.59
N TYR A 143 14.18 3.04 -4.24
CA TYR A 143 13.84 2.77 -2.84
C TYR A 143 14.67 1.66 -2.24
N ILE A 144 15.00 1.81 -0.97
CA ILE A 144 15.68 0.83 -0.13
C ILE A 144 14.68 0.42 0.95
N HIS A 145 14.31 -0.85 0.97
CA HIS A 145 13.48 -1.44 2.02
C HIS A 145 14.02 -1.17 3.41
N ASP A 146 13.12 -1.17 4.40
CA ASP A 146 13.48 -1.11 5.82
C ASP A 146 14.56 -2.15 6.16
N ARG A 147 15.61 -1.70 6.84
CA ARG A 147 16.79 -2.48 7.26
C ARG A 147 16.94 -2.55 8.77
N ASN A 148 16.17 -1.81 9.55
CA ASN A 148 16.29 -1.73 11.01
C ASN A 148 14.97 -1.98 11.75
N GLY A 149 13.89 -2.29 11.05
CA GLY A 149 12.62 -2.68 11.64
C GLY A 149 11.87 -1.51 12.26
N ASP A 150 12.11 -0.28 11.78
CA ASP A 150 11.40 0.92 12.24
C ASP A 150 10.20 1.27 11.34
N GLY A 151 9.91 0.46 10.32
CA GLY A 151 8.84 0.69 9.37
C GLY A 151 9.21 1.63 8.22
N PHE A 152 10.36 2.31 8.29
CA PHE A 152 10.78 3.26 7.28
C PHE A 152 11.97 2.74 6.48
N GLY A 153 11.91 3.00 5.18
CA GLY A 153 13.02 2.75 4.29
C GLY A 153 13.90 3.97 4.09
N ALA A 154 14.68 3.91 3.02
CA ALA A 154 15.50 5.00 2.56
C ALA A 154 15.45 5.07 1.02
N CYS A 155 15.98 6.11 0.41
CA CYS A 155 16.11 6.24 -1.05
C CYS A 155 17.57 6.49 -1.45
N VAL A 156 18.04 5.95 -2.57
CA VAL A 156 19.41 6.25 -3.03
C VAL A 156 19.55 7.66 -3.61
N ALA A 157 18.42 8.31 -3.92
CA ALA A 157 18.37 9.63 -4.54
C ALA A 157 17.75 10.73 -3.66
N VAL A 158 17.03 10.40 -2.57
CA VAL A 158 16.30 11.38 -1.73
C VAL A 158 16.79 11.35 -0.29
N GLU A 159 16.93 12.54 0.32
CA GLU A 159 17.31 12.73 1.72
C GLU A 159 16.26 12.17 2.69
N GLY A 160 16.70 11.91 3.93
CA GLY A 160 15.82 11.46 5.01
C GLY A 160 15.32 10.02 4.90
N TYR A 161 14.39 9.73 5.81
CA TYR A 161 13.60 8.51 5.92
C TYR A 161 12.45 8.54 4.92
N ILE A 162 12.05 7.36 4.44
CA ILE A 162 11.10 7.22 3.34
C ILE A 162 10.05 6.18 3.73
N ASP A 163 8.79 6.57 3.86
CA ASP A 163 7.71 5.59 3.94
C ASP A 163 7.58 4.89 2.58
N GLY A 164 7.33 3.58 2.61
CA GLY A 164 7.10 2.83 1.38
C GLY A 164 5.83 3.27 0.63
N ALA A 165 4.83 3.81 1.32
CA ALA A 165 3.61 4.31 0.71
C ALA A 165 3.80 5.62 -0.06
N ASP A 166 4.82 6.42 0.27
CA ASP A 166 5.03 7.77 -0.27
C ASP A 166 5.33 7.80 -1.75
N TRP A 167 5.44 9.01 -2.30
CA TRP A 167 5.86 9.21 -3.67
C TRP A 167 6.64 10.51 -3.87
N CYS A 168 7.45 10.56 -4.92
CA CYS A 168 8.09 11.80 -5.40
C CYS A 168 8.26 11.79 -6.92
N THR A 169 8.56 12.95 -7.49
CA THR A 169 8.67 13.13 -8.95
C THR A 169 9.87 12.44 -9.61
N VAL A 170 10.84 11.98 -8.82
CA VAL A 170 11.97 11.17 -9.31
C VAL A 170 11.69 9.68 -9.23
N TRP A 171 10.43 9.29 -8.98
CA TRP A 171 10.00 7.89 -9.04
C TRP A 171 10.35 7.28 -10.40
N GLU A 172 11.01 6.13 -10.39
CA GLU A 172 11.39 5.38 -11.58
C GLU A 172 10.83 3.96 -11.52
N GLU A 173 10.33 3.49 -12.67
CA GLU A 173 9.73 2.18 -12.82
C GLU A 173 10.79 1.08 -12.79
N LEU A 174 10.52 0.00 -12.06
CA LEU A 174 11.35 -1.20 -12.09
C LEU A 174 11.21 -1.94 -13.42
N PRO A 175 12.30 -2.49 -13.97
CA PRO A 175 12.21 -3.37 -15.12
C PRO A 175 11.35 -4.59 -14.79
N GLU A 176 10.54 -5.03 -15.75
CA GLU A 176 9.75 -6.24 -15.56
C GLU A 176 10.68 -7.45 -15.33
N PRO A 177 10.50 -8.21 -14.23
CA PRO A 177 11.34 -9.36 -13.94
C PRO A 177 11.24 -10.42 -15.05
N SER A 178 12.39 -10.92 -15.51
CA SER A 178 12.39 -11.97 -16.53
C SER A 178 11.91 -13.30 -15.95
N VAL A 179 11.22 -14.11 -16.76
CA VAL A 179 10.88 -15.48 -16.37
C VAL A 179 12.18 -16.27 -16.11
N PRO A 180 12.35 -16.91 -14.93
CA PRO A 180 13.54 -17.69 -14.61
C PRO A 180 13.76 -18.84 -15.60
N GLU A 181 15.04 -19.19 -15.80
CA GLU A 181 15.43 -20.21 -16.78
C GLU A 181 14.74 -21.56 -16.51
N GLY A 182 14.06 -22.09 -17.54
CA GLY A 182 13.38 -23.39 -17.45
C GLY A 182 11.95 -23.34 -16.94
N LEU A 183 11.42 -22.14 -16.65
CA LEU A 183 10.01 -21.91 -16.35
C LEU A 183 9.32 -21.16 -17.49
N SER A 184 7.99 -21.27 -17.52
CA SER A 184 7.08 -20.39 -18.25
C SER A 184 6.35 -19.45 -17.29
N GLU A 185 5.78 -18.36 -17.81
CA GLU A 185 4.97 -17.41 -17.03
C GLU A 185 3.82 -18.11 -16.29
N GLU A 186 3.18 -19.10 -16.93
CA GLU A 186 2.09 -19.88 -16.36
C GLU A 186 2.52 -20.75 -15.16
N GLU A 187 3.81 -21.06 -15.03
CA GLU A 187 4.35 -21.87 -13.94
C GLU A 187 4.76 -21.03 -12.72
N LEU A 188 5.07 -19.73 -12.90
CA LEU A 188 5.51 -18.83 -11.82
C LEU A 188 4.61 -18.86 -10.57
N PRO A 189 3.26 -18.92 -10.69
CA PRO A 189 2.39 -18.88 -9.51
C PRO A 189 2.55 -20.04 -8.54
N THR A 190 3.09 -21.18 -9.01
CA THR A 190 3.22 -22.41 -8.19
C THR A 190 4.63 -22.98 -8.21
N ALA A 191 5.54 -22.39 -9.00
CA ALA A 191 6.91 -22.82 -9.10
C ALA A 191 7.62 -22.70 -7.75
N GLN A 192 8.51 -23.65 -7.49
CA GLN A 192 9.38 -23.57 -6.33
C GLN A 192 10.38 -22.44 -6.52
N VAL A 193 10.38 -21.49 -5.59
CA VAL A 193 11.34 -20.38 -5.55
C VAL A 193 12.79 -20.88 -5.32
N PRO A 194 13.80 -20.10 -5.72
CA PRO A 194 15.20 -20.36 -5.42
C PRO A 194 15.45 -20.69 -3.94
N GLU A 195 16.49 -21.49 -3.66
CA GLU A 195 16.78 -22.02 -2.32
C GLU A 195 16.87 -20.93 -1.25
N GLN A 196 17.47 -19.80 -1.57
CA GLN A 196 17.63 -18.65 -0.66
C GLN A 196 16.30 -18.13 -0.09
N TYR A 197 15.22 -18.20 -0.88
CA TYR A 197 13.91 -17.72 -0.45
C TYR A 197 13.10 -18.76 0.32
N ARG A 198 13.45 -20.07 0.23
CA ARG A 198 12.57 -21.15 0.70
C ARG A 198 12.28 -21.09 2.20
N THR A 199 13.22 -20.59 2.98
CA THR A 199 13.11 -20.39 4.43
C THR A 199 13.67 -19.03 4.83
N ALA A 200 13.57 -18.03 3.94
CA ALA A 200 13.96 -16.67 4.26
C ALA A 200 12.92 -16.03 5.17
N SER A 201 13.36 -15.04 5.94
CA SER A 201 12.47 -14.15 6.70
C SER A 201 11.89 -13.07 5.80
N SER A 202 10.63 -12.75 5.98
CA SER A 202 10.00 -11.58 5.37
C SER A 202 10.49 -10.27 6.00
N GLN A 203 10.07 -9.15 5.43
CA GLN A 203 10.36 -7.81 5.97
C GLN A 203 9.89 -7.65 7.43
N GLY A 204 8.76 -8.26 7.80
CA GLY A 204 8.23 -8.31 9.16
C GLY A 204 8.72 -9.47 10.02
N GLY A 205 9.78 -10.18 9.60
CA GLY A 205 10.44 -11.21 10.41
C GLY A 205 9.83 -12.62 10.37
N GLU A 206 8.72 -12.84 9.65
CA GLU A 206 8.10 -14.17 9.52
C GLU A 206 8.95 -15.10 8.62
N GLU A 207 9.26 -16.31 9.09
CA GLU A 207 10.02 -17.29 8.30
C GLU A 207 9.09 -18.02 7.31
N ARG A 208 9.46 -18.09 6.04
CA ARG A 208 8.73 -18.88 5.04
C ARG A 208 8.77 -20.38 5.36
N ASP A 209 7.61 -21.05 5.44
CA ASP A 209 7.52 -22.52 5.46
C ASP A 209 6.98 -23.05 4.11
N PRO A 210 7.79 -23.77 3.31
CA PRO A 210 7.35 -24.37 2.05
C PRO A 210 6.18 -25.37 2.16
N ASN A 211 5.86 -25.83 3.37
CA ASN A 211 4.78 -26.78 3.63
C ASN A 211 3.48 -26.11 4.08
N ASP A 212 3.47 -24.79 4.30
CA ASP A 212 2.32 -24.02 4.79
C ASP A 212 2.08 -22.73 3.98
N LEU A 213 2.06 -22.86 2.66
CA LEU A 213 1.84 -21.73 1.74
C LEU A 213 0.39 -21.72 1.23
N ARG A 214 -0.16 -20.51 1.07
CA ARG A 214 -1.42 -20.28 0.37
C ARG A 214 -1.17 -20.14 -1.12
N THR A 215 -2.13 -20.55 -1.94
CA THR A 215 -2.07 -20.34 -3.38
C THR A 215 -2.27 -18.87 -3.73
N GLN A 216 -1.66 -18.39 -4.81
CA GLN A 216 -1.84 -17.02 -5.29
C GLN A 216 -3.31 -16.70 -5.58
N GLU A 217 -4.06 -17.66 -6.15
CA GLU A 217 -5.51 -17.53 -6.35
C GLU A 217 -6.27 -17.36 -5.03
N ALA A 218 -5.92 -18.12 -3.98
CA ALA A 218 -6.62 -18.08 -2.69
C ALA A 218 -6.46 -16.74 -1.96
N VAL A 219 -5.36 -16.03 -2.21
CA VAL A 219 -5.11 -14.70 -1.65
C VAL A 219 -5.42 -13.58 -2.64
N GLN A 220 -5.88 -13.90 -3.85
CA GLN A 220 -6.14 -12.92 -4.92
C GLN A 220 -4.89 -12.07 -5.23
N LEU A 221 -3.74 -12.71 -5.40
CA LEU A 221 -2.53 -12.01 -5.82
C LEU A 221 -2.74 -11.39 -7.21
N MET A 222 -2.44 -10.11 -7.34
CA MET A 222 -2.50 -9.31 -8.57
C MET A 222 -1.56 -8.11 -8.46
N GLU A 223 -1.39 -7.31 -9.51
CA GLU A 223 -0.63 -6.06 -9.37
C GLU A 223 -1.39 -5.05 -8.50
N SER A 224 -0.67 -4.25 -7.71
CA SER A 224 -1.26 -3.24 -6.82
C SER A 224 -2.17 -2.26 -7.59
N VAL A 225 -1.77 -1.89 -8.81
CA VAL A 225 -2.56 -1.00 -9.67
C VAL A 225 -3.89 -1.61 -10.08
N GLU A 226 -3.95 -2.93 -10.29
CA GLU A 226 -5.21 -3.65 -10.54
C GLU A 226 -6.04 -3.75 -9.27
N ALA A 227 -5.41 -4.08 -8.15
CA ALA A 227 -6.09 -4.17 -6.86
C ALA A 227 -6.76 -2.84 -6.47
N ILE A 228 -6.11 -1.70 -6.73
CA ILE A 228 -6.67 -0.36 -6.52
C ILE A 228 -7.85 -0.11 -7.45
N ALA A 229 -7.73 -0.48 -8.73
CA ALA A 229 -8.78 -0.31 -9.73
C ALA A 229 -10.06 -1.09 -9.38
N ASP A 230 -9.88 -2.31 -8.87
CA ASP A 230 -10.96 -3.19 -8.44
C ASP A 230 -11.50 -2.84 -7.05
N GLY A 231 -10.89 -1.85 -6.37
CA GLY A 231 -11.26 -1.42 -5.01
C GLY A 231 -10.96 -2.47 -3.93
N LEU A 232 -10.03 -3.38 -4.20
CA LEU A 232 -9.57 -4.43 -3.29
C LEU A 232 -8.40 -3.96 -2.43
N GLY A 233 -7.43 -3.29 -3.05
CA GLY A 233 -6.26 -2.70 -2.40
C GLY A 233 -6.47 -1.23 -2.09
N GLN A 234 -5.77 -0.72 -1.07
CA GLN A 234 -5.69 0.72 -0.86
C GLN A 234 -4.53 1.32 -1.64
N PRO A 235 -4.62 2.61 -1.99
CA PRO A 235 -3.51 3.31 -2.58
C PRO A 235 -2.25 3.26 -1.69
N GLY A 236 -1.05 3.21 -2.27
CA GLY A 236 0.22 3.06 -1.55
C GLY A 236 0.56 1.62 -1.14
N GLN A 237 -0.37 0.67 -1.22
CA GLN A 237 -0.13 -0.73 -0.84
C GLN A 237 0.51 -1.52 -1.99
N SER A 238 1.63 -2.17 -1.71
CA SER A 238 2.26 -3.16 -2.59
C SER A 238 3.02 -4.21 -1.78
N CYS A 239 3.52 -5.26 -2.42
CA CYS A 239 4.39 -6.23 -1.78
C CYS A 239 5.66 -5.56 -1.25
N GLY A 240 6.15 -4.49 -1.90
CA GLY A 240 7.33 -3.77 -1.44
C GLY A 240 7.25 -3.18 -0.03
N ASN A 241 6.06 -2.83 0.45
CA ASN A 241 5.81 -2.40 1.84
C ASN A 241 4.89 -3.35 2.61
N CYS A 242 4.87 -4.63 2.20
CA CYS A 242 4.16 -5.69 2.91
C CYS A 242 5.09 -6.37 3.90
N ALA A 243 4.63 -6.57 5.14
CA ALA A 243 5.34 -7.31 6.19
C ALA A 243 5.68 -8.76 5.77
N GLU A 244 4.87 -9.36 4.91
CA GLU A 244 5.03 -10.76 4.48
C GLU A 244 5.93 -10.93 3.25
N PHE A 245 6.34 -9.84 2.61
CA PHE A 245 7.18 -9.92 1.41
C PHE A 245 8.62 -10.27 1.76
N ILE A 246 9.24 -11.08 0.90
CA ILE A 246 10.66 -11.42 0.95
C ILE A 246 11.27 -10.76 -0.29
N PRO A 247 12.07 -9.69 -0.13
CA PRO A 247 12.65 -8.96 -1.25
C PRO A 247 13.54 -9.83 -2.16
N ASP A 248 13.80 -9.33 -3.36
CA ASP A 248 14.78 -9.93 -4.27
C ASP A 248 16.19 -9.93 -3.65
N GLU A 249 16.79 -11.12 -3.56
CA GLU A 249 18.12 -11.38 -3.04
C GLU A 249 19.13 -11.86 -4.10
N ASN A 250 18.68 -12.31 -5.28
CA ASN A 250 19.55 -12.78 -6.38
C ASN A 250 19.65 -11.79 -7.56
N GLY A 251 18.88 -10.71 -7.56
CA GLY A 251 18.89 -9.68 -8.60
C GLY A 251 18.18 -10.12 -9.88
N ASP A 252 17.21 -11.03 -9.79
CA ASP A 252 16.39 -11.45 -10.94
C ASP A 252 15.07 -10.67 -11.09
N GLY A 253 14.81 -9.73 -10.17
CA GLY A 253 13.62 -8.91 -10.09
C GLY A 253 12.46 -9.57 -9.35
N TRP A 254 12.58 -10.84 -8.97
CA TRP A 254 11.56 -11.55 -8.22
C TRP A 254 11.92 -11.70 -6.73
N GLY A 255 10.92 -11.47 -5.90
CA GLY A 255 10.94 -11.88 -4.51
C GLY A 255 10.11 -13.15 -4.26
N ALA A 256 9.78 -13.34 -3.00
CA ALA A 256 8.86 -14.35 -2.50
C ALA A 256 7.97 -13.76 -1.40
N CYS A 257 7.18 -14.58 -0.73
CA CYS A 257 6.35 -14.17 0.39
C CYS A 257 6.35 -15.23 1.49
N ALA A 258 6.39 -14.89 2.77
CA ALA A 258 6.39 -15.90 3.83
C ALA A 258 5.15 -16.81 3.80
N LYS A 259 4.00 -16.30 3.33
CA LYS A 259 2.68 -16.99 3.35
C LYS A 259 2.14 -17.43 2.00
N VAL A 260 2.75 -17.04 0.88
CA VAL A 260 2.20 -17.26 -0.49
C VAL A 260 3.20 -18.02 -1.35
N GLU A 261 2.72 -19.02 -2.08
CA GLU A 261 3.54 -19.81 -3.01
C GLU A 261 3.92 -19.05 -4.29
N GLY A 262 4.87 -19.62 -5.04
CA GLY A 262 5.34 -19.04 -6.29
C GLY A 262 6.23 -17.82 -6.10
N TYR A 263 6.52 -17.19 -7.24
CA TYR A 263 7.26 -15.93 -7.33
C TYR A 263 6.31 -14.76 -7.09
N VAL A 264 6.79 -13.75 -6.37
CA VAL A 264 6.04 -12.53 -6.05
C VAL A 264 6.90 -11.35 -6.43
N ALA A 265 6.34 -10.41 -7.19
CA ALA A 265 7.04 -9.18 -7.54
C ALA A 265 6.68 -8.06 -6.58
N VAL A 266 7.54 -7.04 -6.51
CA VAL A 266 7.40 -5.96 -5.53
C VAL A 266 6.15 -5.10 -5.77
N GLU A 267 5.70 -5.02 -7.03
CA GLU A 267 4.49 -4.27 -7.40
C GLU A 267 3.20 -5.06 -7.18
N ASP A 268 3.28 -6.30 -6.69
CA ASP A 268 2.12 -7.14 -6.45
C ASP A 268 1.36 -6.69 -5.19
N TRP A 269 0.17 -7.22 -5.01
CA TRP A 269 -0.68 -7.03 -3.84
C TRP A 269 -1.56 -8.28 -3.67
N CYS A 270 -1.94 -8.60 -2.44
CA CYS A 270 -2.92 -9.64 -2.17
C CYS A 270 -3.82 -9.30 -0.96
N ALA A 271 -4.93 -10.01 -0.82
CA ALA A 271 -5.94 -9.75 0.21
C ALA A 271 -5.48 -10.00 1.67
N ILE A 272 -4.26 -10.50 1.87
CA ILE A 272 -3.64 -10.70 3.18
C ILE A 272 -2.48 -9.72 3.41
N TRP A 273 -2.39 -8.66 2.60
CA TRP A 273 -1.40 -7.60 2.78
C TRP A 273 -1.51 -7.01 4.19
N GLU A 274 -0.36 -6.83 4.82
CA GLU A 274 -0.21 -6.22 6.13
C GLU A 274 0.97 -5.23 6.04
N HIS A 275 0.80 -4.02 6.59
CA HIS A 275 1.85 -3.01 6.58
C HIS A 275 3.05 -3.47 7.43
N ILE A 276 4.26 -3.03 7.07
CA ILE A 276 5.44 -3.20 7.93
C ILE A 276 5.22 -2.36 9.18
N THR A 277 5.23 -2.99 10.35
CA THR A 277 5.16 -2.28 11.63
C THR A 277 6.42 -2.55 12.42
N GLU A 278 6.76 -1.66 13.35
CA GLU A 278 7.93 -1.85 14.21
C GLU A 278 7.90 -3.24 14.89
N GLU A 279 9.03 -3.94 14.91
CA GLU A 279 9.14 -5.18 15.69
C GLU A 279 9.01 -4.85 17.19
N LEU A 280 7.87 -5.23 17.80
CA LEU A 280 7.57 -5.07 19.24
C LEU A 280 8.49 -5.89 20.17
#